data_AF-A0A2I6QKT5-F1
#
_entry.id   AF-A0A2I6QKT5-F1
#
_cell.length_a   1.000
_cell.length_b   1.000
_cell.length_c   1.000
_cell.angle_alpha   90.00
_cell.angle_beta   90.00
_cell.angle_gamma   90.00
#
_symmetry.space_group_name_H-M   'P 1'
#
loop_
_entity.id
_entity.type
_entity.pdbx_description
1 polymer ?
#
loop_
_entity_poly.entity_id
_entity_poly.type
_entity_poly.pdbx_seq_one_letter_code
_entity_poly.pdbx_strand_id
1 'polypeptide(L)'
;MRLVPFLTAAMALAIATASPLRAQDEGRLRKALEGKRITLKMDMPATEAGVDVYPGSSHPVDFDKVGKRMKREGIAIHDGESARITKVKVKDDLIEIQLNGGGFGTSGDVLRSLKNKGADSGAAQQMKFQNQRTDKLAAGSRFNLRYPNGVDSDVLTPAAVAQALDEYATFPQGMATATTQASYGSAPEAAPSASAKGGLHKGMSVDEVDAIAGKPIGSVMKDPIMTRKYNWQDGILEADFFNGVLVAYRTSSR
;
A
#
# COMPACT_ATOMS: atom_id res chain seq x y z
N MET A 1 41.78 3.25 -64.48
CA MET A 1 42.40 3.22 -63.14
C MET A 1 41.79 4.38 -62.35
N ARG A 2 40.92 4.08 -61.37
CA ARG A 2 41.20 4.12 -59.90
C ARG A 2 41.37 5.58 -59.40
N LEU A 3 40.71 6.13 -58.39
CA LEU A 3 40.00 5.62 -57.19
C LEU A 3 39.18 6.79 -56.58
N VAL A 4 38.06 6.48 -55.92
CA VAL A 4 37.33 7.36 -54.98
C VAL A 4 37.96 7.29 -53.59
N PRO A 5 37.87 8.36 -52.77
CA PRO A 5 37.65 8.17 -51.32
C PRO A 5 36.58 9.15 -50.78
N PHE A 6 35.43 8.65 -50.33
CA PHE A 6 35.11 8.16 -48.98
C PHE A 6 34.88 9.28 -47.93
N LEU A 7 33.58 9.49 -47.70
CA LEU A 7 32.91 10.13 -46.57
C LEU A 7 33.42 9.57 -45.23
N THR A 8 33.84 10.42 -44.31
CA THR A 8 33.92 10.10 -42.87
C THR A 8 32.81 10.81 -42.12
N ALA A 9 31.73 10.10 -41.84
CA ALA A 9 30.74 10.49 -40.85
C ALA A 9 31.17 9.91 -39.50
N ALA A 10 31.56 10.77 -38.56
CA ALA A 10 31.85 10.40 -37.19
C ALA A 10 30.54 10.06 -36.47
N MET A 11 30.33 8.76 -36.20
CA MET A 11 29.20 8.28 -35.40
C MET A 11 29.51 8.49 -33.91
N ALA A 12 28.83 9.46 -33.30
CA ALA A 12 28.87 9.68 -31.86
C ALA A 12 28.15 8.52 -31.14
N LEU A 13 28.91 7.75 -30.36
CA LEU A 13 28.40 6.68 -29.52
C LEU A 13 27.68 7.29 -28.30
N ALA A 14 26.35 7.35 -28.36
CA ALA A 14 25.53 7.74 -27.23
C ALA A 14 25.56 6.62 -26.17
N ILE A 15 26.27 6.87 -25.07
CA ILE A 15 26.23 6.03 -23.87
C ILE A 15 24.85 6.20 -23.24
N ALA A 16 23.95 5.26 -23.49
CA ALA A 16 22.67 5.18 -22.80
C ALA A 16 22.93 4.89 -21.32
N THR A 17 22.76 5.90 -20.47
CA THR A 17 22.68 5.73 -19.03
C THR A 17 21.40 4.97 -18.71
N ALA A 18 21.49 3.63 -18.64
CA ALA A 18 20.44 2.79 -18.11
C ALA A 18 20.19 3.19 -16.65
N SER A 19 19.17 4.02 -16.42
CA SER A 19 18.65 4.24 -15.08
C SER A 19 18.18 2.89 -14.55
N PRO A 20 18.75 2.34 -13.46
CA PRO A 20 18.20 1.12 -12.89
C PRO A 20 16.76 1.41 -12.48
N LEU A 21 15.81 0.59 -12.94
CA LEU A 21 14.47 0.52 -12.35
C LEU A 21 14.68 0.39 -10.84
N ARG A 22 14.43 1.47 -10.10
CA ARG A 22 14.53 1.42 -8.65
C ARG A 22 13.45 0.49 -8.14
N ALA A 23 13.86 -0.73 -7.81
CA ALA A 23 13.19 -1.64 -6.91
C ALA A 23 12.41 -0.81 -5.88
N GLN A 24 11.10 -1.02 -5.86
CA GLN A 24 10.26 -0.45 -4.83
C GLN A 24 10.70 -1.12 -3.52
N ASP A 25 11.18 -0.31 -2.58
CA ASP A 25 11.97 -0.76 -1.43
C ASP A 25 11.27 -0.26 -0.16
N GLU A 26 11.36 -1.04 0.93
CA GLU A 26 10.92 -0.66 2.29
C GLU A 26 11.29 0.79 2.63
N GLY A 27 12.46 1.26 2.21
CA GLY A 27 12.87 2.65 2.41
C GLY A 27 11.90 3.71 1.87
N ARG A 28 11.23 3.43 0.73
CA ARG A 28 10.20 4.32 0.17
C ARG A 28 8.92 4.29 0.99
N LEU A 29 8.47 3.10 1.42
CA LEU A 29 7.32 2.97 2.31
C LEU A 29 7.54 3.71 3.62
N ARG A 30 8.71 3.54 4.24
CA ARG A 30 9.08 4.24 5.47
C ARG A 30 9.06 5.74 5.29
N LYS A 31 9.71 6.27 4.24
CA LYS A 31 9.72 7.70 3.94
C LYS A 31 8.32 8.29 3.71
N ALA A 32 7.43 7.52 3.09
CA ALA A 32 6.09 8.00 2.76
C ALA A 32 5.13 7.94 3.97
N LEU A 33 5.21 6.86 4.76
CA LEU A 33 4.22 6.53 5.78
C LEU A 33 4.66 6.88 7.20
N GLU A 34 5.93 6.70 7.57
CA GLU A 34 6.38 6.98 8.94
C GLU A 34 6.20 8.46 9.30
N GLY A 35 5.76 8.71 10.53
CA GLY A 35 5.45 10.05 11.05
C GLY A 35 4.11 10.62 10.60
N LYS A 36 3.44 9.99 9.62
CA LYS A 36 2.09 10.40 9.19
C LYS A 36 1.04 9.96 10.19
N ARG A 37 -0.09 10.66 10.19
CA ARG A 37 -1.26 10.31 11.00
C ARG A 37 -2.32 9.68 10.10
N ILE A 38 -2.96 8.62 10.56
CA ILE A 38 -4.13 8.00 9.94
C ILE A 38 -5.28 8.03 10.95
N THR A 39 -6.53 8.08 10.49
CA THR A 39 -7.71 7.97 11.35
C THR A 39 -8.27 6.57 11.26
N LEU A 40 -8.44 5.90 12.39
CA LEU A 40 -8.91 4.52 12.44
C LEU A 40 -10.43 4.48 12.21
N LYS A 41 -10.90 3.44 11.50
CA LYS A 41 -12.32 3.14 11.26
C LYS A 41 -12.78 1.90 12.03
N MET A 42 -11.96 1.45 12.99
CA MET A 42 -12.27 0.36 13.90
C MET A 42 -11.45 0.46 15.19
N ASP A 43 -11.95 -0.15 16.26
CA ASP A 43 -11.18 -0.33 17.49
C ASP A 43 -9.97 -1.24 17.26
N MET A 44 -8.84 -0.86 17.84
CA MET A 44 -7.58 -1.57 17.68
C MET A 44 -7.13 -2.23 18.99
N PRO A 45 -6.71 -3.52 18.96
CA PRO A 45 -6.32 -4.22 20.18
C PRO A 45 -4.99 -3.70 20.72
N ALA A 46 -4.85 -3.67 22.05
CA ALA A 46 -3.63 -3.28 22.76
C ALA A 46 -2.58 -4.40 22.77
N THR A 47 -2.17 -4.85 21.59
CA THR A 47 -1.23 -5.96 21.45
C THR A 47 -0.40 -5.86 20.19
N GLU A 48 0.82 -6.36 20.30
CA GLU A 48 1.78 -6.57 19.23
C GLU A 48 1.23 -7.36 18.04
N ALA A 49 0.29 -8.26 18.29
CA ALA A 49 -0.31 -9.06 17.22
C ALA A 49 -1.28 -8.23 16.34
N GLY A 50 -1.73 -7.07 16.82
CA GLY A 50 -2.52 -6.11 16.04
C GLY A 50 -3.75 -6.69 15.36
N VAL A 51 -4.02 -6.19 14.16
CA VAL A 51 -5.04 -6.67 13.22
C VAL A 51 -4.33 -7.27 12.01
N ASP A 52 -4.68 -8.50 11.66
CA ASP A 52 -4.18 -9.17 10.46
C ASP A 52 -5.14 -8.83 9.30
N VAL A 53 -4.61 -8.27 8.20
CA VAL A 53 -5.34 -7.90 6.99
C VAL A 53 -4.82 -8.74 5.83
N TYR A 54 -5.70 -9.35 5.05
CA TYR A 54 -5.38 -10.20 3.89
C TYR A 54 -5.91 -9.53 2.62
N PRO A 55 -5.12 -8.66 1.96
CA PRO A 55 -5.57 -7.93 0.78
C PRO A 55 -5.99 -8.89 -0.35
N GLY A 56 -7.11 -8.58 -1.02
CA GLY A 56 -7.65 -9.40 -2.10
C GLY A 56 -8.43 -10.65 -1.65
N SER A 57 -8.52 -10.93 -0.35
CA SER A 57 -9.42 -11.96 0.19
C SER A 57 -10.88 -11.49 0.17
N SER A 58 -11.84 -12.42 0.08
CA SER A 58 -13.26 -12.13 0.29
C SER A 58 -13.59 -11.73 1.73
N HIS A 59 -12.72 -12.14 2.67
CA HIS A 59 -12.76 -11.76 4.07
C HIS A 59 -11.36 -11.26 4.45
N PRO A 60 -11.05 -9.97 4.23
CA PRO A 60 -9.71 -9.45 4.48
C PRO A 60 -9.33 -9.41 5.96
N VAL A 61 -10.30 -9.38 6.88
CA VAL A 61 -10.05 -9.35 8.33
C VAL A 61 -10.92 -10.40 9.04
N ASP A 62 -10.31 -11.10 9.99
CA ASP A 62 -11.01 -11.98 10.94
C ASP A 62 -11.43 -11.17 12.18
N PHE A 63 -12.64 -10.61 12.13
CA PHE A 63 -13.17 -9.77 13.21
C PHE A 63 -13.41 -10.53 14.52
N ASP A 64 -13.66 -11.84 14.48
CA ASP A 64 -13.79 -12.66 15.68
C ASP A 64 -12.47 -12.75 16.44
N LYS A 65 -11.37 -12.93 15.71
CA LYS A 65 -10.02 -12.93 16.27
C LYS A 65 -9.65 -11.56 16.83
N VAL A 66 -9.98 -10.48 16.12
CA VAL A 66 -9.77 -9.11 16.61
C VAL A 66 -10.57 -8.86 17.89
N GLY A 67 -11.85 -9.22 17.92
CA GLY A 67 -12.71 -9.13 19.10
C GLY A 67 -12.18 -9.90 20.31
N LYS A 68 -11.67 -11.12 20.09
CA LYS A 68 -11.01 -11.91 21.15
C LYS A 68 -9.74 -11.25 21.67
N ARG A 69 -8.94 -10.60 20.80
CA ARG A 69 -7.75 -9.84 21.21
C ARG A 69 -8.16 -8.63 22.05
N MET A 70 -9.16 -7.85 21.63
CA MET A 70 -9.65 -6.70 22.38
C MET A 70 -10.21 -7.08 23.75
N LYS A 71 -10.97 -8.18 23.85
CA LYS A 71 -11.48 -8.68 25.15
C LYS A 71 -10.36 -9.06 26.12
N ARG A 72 -9.27 -9.63 25.62
CA ARG A 72 -8.15 -10.13 26.45
C ARG A 72 -7.15 -9.04 26.81
N GLU A 73 -6.83 -8.18 25.85
CA GLU A 73 -5.73 -7.21 25.95
C GLU A 73 -6.22 -5.78 26.18
N GLY A 74 -7.49 -5.49 25.88
CA GLY A 74 -8.05 -4.16 25.84
C GLY A 74 -7.94 -3.50 24.47
N ILE A 75 -8.48 -2.29 24.38
CA ILE A 75 -8.42 -1.41 23.21
C ILE A 75 -7.30 -0.41 23.45
N ALA A 76 -6.40 -0.24 22.47
CA ALA A 76 -5.31 0.74 22.53
C ALA A 76 -5.62 2.04 21.78
N ILE A 77 -6.40 1.94 20.70
CA ILE A 77 -6.79 3.07 19.86
C ILE A 77 -8.25 2.84 19.51
N HIS A 78 -9.07 3.85 19.73
CA HIS A 78 -10.51 3.75 19.47
C HIS A 78 -10.84 4.02 18.00
N ASP A 79 -11.98 3.50 17.57
CA ASP A 79 -12.61 3.94 16.32
C ASP A 79 -12.72 5.48 16.27
N GLY A 80 -12.43 6.05 15.09
CA GLY A 80 -12.41 7.50 14.86
C GLY A 80 -11.18 8.23 15.40
N GLU A 81 -10.32 7.57 16.18
CA GLU A 81 -9.10 8.19 16.71
C GLU A 81 -8.01 8.27 15.65
N SER A 82 -7.22 9.35 15.65
CA SER A 82 -6.03 9.44 14.81
C SER A 82 -4.79 8.84 15.48
N ALA A 83 -4.09 7.97 14.76
CA ALA A 83 -2.84 7.38 15.18
C ALA A 83 -1.67 7.75 14.27
N ARG A 84 -0.49 7.96 14.84
CA ARG A 84 0.76 8.14 14.10
C ARG A 84 1.35 6.77 13.71
N ILE A 85 1.73 6.64 12.45
CA ILE A 85 2.56 5.53 11.98
C ILE A 85 3.98 5.76 12.52
N THR A 86 4.45 4.85 13.36
CA THR A 86 5.75 4.95 14.06
C THR A 86 6.83 4.13 13.38
N LYS A 87 6.45 3.02 12.75
CA LYS A 87 7.38 2.14 12.05
C LYS A 87 6.67 1.40 10.93
N VAL A 88 7.36 1.26 9.80
CA VAL A 88 6.98 0.34 8.73
C VAL A 88 8.08 -0.69 8.55
N LYS A 89 7.71 -1.97 8.50
CA LYS A 89 8.65 -3.06 8.28
C LYS A 89 8.11 -4.00 7.22
N VAL A 90 8.95 -4.33 6.24
CA VAL A 90 8.64 -5.35 5.23
C VAL A 90 9.29 -6.66 5.66
N LYS A 91 8.56 -7.75 5.50
CA LYS A 91 9.04 -9.13 5.66
C LYS A 91 8.64 -9.92 4.41
N ASP A 92 9.07 -11.18 4.35
CA ASP A 92 8.82 -12.05 3.20
C ASP A 92 7.34 -12.21 2.88
N ASP A 93 6.48 -12.36 3.91
CA ASP A 93 5.05 -12.66 3.77
C ASP A 93 4.12 -11.55 4.28
N LEU A 94 4.67 -10.46 4.84
CA LEU A 94 3.85 -9.41 5.43
C LEU A 94 4.52 -8.03 5.47
N ILE A 95 3.69 -7.00 5.55
CA ILE A 95 4.08 -5.61 5.85
C ILE A 95 3.47 -5.22 7.20
N GLU A 96 4.30 -4.83 8.16
CA GLU A 96 3.87 -4.37 9.49
C GLU A 96 3.82 -2.84 9.53
N ILE A 97 2.68 -2.29 9.93
CA ILE A 97 2.46 -0.85 10.16
C ILE A 97 2.20 -0.64 11.65
N GLN A 98 3.16 -0.07 12.38
CA GLN A 98 3.05 0.18 13.82
C GLN A 98 2.42 1.55 14.11
N LEU A 99 1.45 1.60 15.03
CA LEU A 99 0.66 2.77 15.38
C LEU A 99 0.87 3.19 16.83
N ASN A 100 1.01 4.51 17.06
CA ASN A 100 1.04 5.19 18.37
C ASN A 100 2.04 4.66 19.42
N GLY A 101 3.02 3.85 19.00
CA GLY A 101 4.25 3.63 19.75
C GLY A 101 4.31 2.31 20.51
N GLY A 102 5.03 1.37 19.90
CA GLY A 102 5.97 0.45 20.57
C GLY A 102 7.44 0.81 20.34
N GLY A 103 7.73 2.02 19.85
CA GLY A 103 9.08 2.45 19.50
C GLY A 103 9.16 3.83 18.84
N PHE A 104 9.24 4.86 19.68
CA PHE A 104 10.21 5.99 19.69
C PHE A 104 9.77 6.87 20.89
N GLY A 105 10.48 6.81 22.01
CA GLY A 105 10.19 7.61 23.22
C GLY A 105 9.41 6.91 24.35
N THR A 106 8.51 5.96 24.09
CA THR A 106 7.61 5.41 25.14
C THR A 106 8.26 4.45 26.14
N SER A 107 9.10 3.52 25.69
CA SER A 107 9.67 2.48 26.59
C SER A 107 10.77 3.02 27.51
N GLY A 108 11.45 4.12 27.12
CA GLY A 108 12.51 4.74 27.92
C GLY A 108 11.98 5.53 29.12
N ASP A 109 10.81 6.17 28.97
CA ASP A 109 10.22 7.01 30.01
C ASP A 109 9.41 6.19 31.04
N VAL A 110 8.73 5.12 30.60
CA VAL A 110 8.03 4.19 31.51
C VAL A 110 9.02 3.42 32.39
N LEU A 111 10.15 2.95 31.83
CA LEU A 111 11.18 2.22 32.59
C LEU A 111 11.89 3.12 33.63
N ARG A 112 12.02 4.43 33.36
CA ARG A 112 12.52 5.41 34.35
C ARG A 112 11.55 5.64 35.50
N SER A 113 10.24 5.57 35.24
CA SER A 113 9.20 5.72 36.26
C SER A 113 9.13 4.51 37.21
N LEU A 114 9.36 3.29 36.69
CA LEU A 114 9.27 2.04 37.46
C LEU A 114 10.45 1.79 38.41
N LYS A 115 11.62 2.41 38.17
CA LYS A 115 12.80 2.26 39.05
C LYS A 115 12.63 2.90 40.44
N ASN A 116 11.54 3.64 40.67
CA ASN A 116 11.34 4.45 41.87
C ASN A 116 10.33 3.90 42.90
N LYS A 117 9.71 2.72 42.71
CA LYS A 117 8.72 2.19 43.68
C LYS A 117 8.79 0.67 43.85
N GLY A 118 9.42 0.21 44.93
CA GLY A 118 9.16 -1.11 45.53
C GLY A 118 8.00 -1.03 46.53
N ALA A 119 7.53 -2.08 47.21
CA ALA A 119 7.58 -3.54 47.04
C ALA A 119 6.69 -4.12 48.16
N ASP A 120 5.66 -4.90 47.83
CA ASP A 120 4.82 -5.67 48.76
C ASP A 120 3.96 -6.66 47.96
N SER A 121 3.85 -7.92 48.37
CA SER A 121 3.50 -9.06 47.49
C SER A 121 2.05 -9.10 46.97
N GLY A 122 1.11 -8.45 47.67
CA GLY A 122 -0.24 -8.19 47.14
C GLY A 122 -0.24 -7.07 46.09
N ALA A 123 0.50 -6.00 46.37
CA ALA A 123 0.77 -4.95 45.40
C ALA A 123 1.61 -5.47 44.23
N ALA A 124 2.52 -6.44 44.41
CA ALA A 124 3.39 -6.95 43.35
C ALA A 124 2.61 -7.69 42.27
N GLN A 125 1.53 -8.40 42.63
CA GLN A 125 0.66 -9.04 41.65
C GLN A 125 -0.21 -8.02 40.92
N GLN A 126 -0.74 -7.04 41.64
CA GLN A 126 -1.49 -5.93 41.04
C GLN A 126 -0.60 -5.03 40.17
N MET A 127 0.65 -4.82 40.58
CA MET A 127 1.71 -4.11 39.85
C MET A 127 2.17 -4.94 38.66
N LYS A 128 2.23 -6.27 38.73
CA LYS A 128 2.46 -7.12 37.54
C LYS A 128 1.34 -6.94 36.52
N PHE A 129 0.07 -6.95 36.94
CA PHE A 129 -1.04 -6.72 36.01
C PHE A 129 -1.08 -5.29 35.47
N GLN A 130 -0.76 -4.30 36.30
CA GLN A 130 -0.66 -2.90 35.86
C GLN A 130 0.52 -2.71 34.91
N ASN A 131 1.73 -3.16 35.28
CA ASN A 131 2.91 -3.10 34.42
C ASN A 131 2.66 -3.85 33.12
N GLN A 132 2.06 -5.04 33.14
CA GLN A 132 1.69 -5.72 31.89
C GLN A 132 0.70 -4.94 31.05
N ARG A 133 -0.29 -4.26 31.66
CA ARG A 133 -1.19 -3.37 30.90
C ARG A 133 -0.43 -2.18 30.34
N THR A 134 0.44 -1.56 31.11
CA THR A 134 1.28 -0.43 30.68
C THR A 134 2.23 -0.86 29.57
N ASP A 135 2.86 -2.01 29.69
CA ASP A 135 3.78 -2.61 28.71
C ASP A 135 3.03 -2.99 27.43
N LYS A 136 1.80 -3.52 27.54
CA LYS A 136 0.93 -3.87 26.40
C LYS A 136 0.42 -2.63 25.66
N LEU A 137 0.00 -1.61 26.40
CA LEU A 137 -0.35 -0.30 25.84
C LEU A 137 0.88 0.37 25.20
N ALA A 138 2.05 0.20 25.81
CA ALA A 138 3.33 0.69 25.31
C ALA A 138 3.94 -0.19 24.20
N ALA A 139 3.39 -1.37 23.89
CA ALA A 139 3.85 -2.21 22.78
C ALA A 139 3.31 -1.73 21.42
N GLY A 140 2.31 -0.84 21.46
CA GLY A 140 1.66 -0.23 20.30
C GLY A 140 0.72 -1.18 19.57
N SER A 141 -0.23 -0.60 18.83
CA SER A 141 -1.12 -1.36 17.94
C SER A 141 -0.54 -1.45 16.53
N ARG A 142 -0.96 -2.43 15.72
CA ARG A 142 -0.39 -2.71 14.40
C ARG A 142 -1.44 -3.16 13.40
N PHE A 143 -1.22 -2.84 12.13
CA PHE A 143 -1.78 -3.60 11.02
C PHE A 143 -0.70 -4.52 10.45
N ASN A 144 -1.05 -5.78 10.23
CA ASN A 144 -0.20 -6.75 9.54
C ASN A 144 -0.86 -7.10 8.21
N LEU A 145 -0.37 -6.50 7.13
CA LEU A 145 -0.82 -6.80 5.77
C LEU A 145 -0.15 -8.09 5.33
N ARG A 146 -0.89 -9.18 5.26
CA ARG A 146 -0.40 -10.53 4.98
C ARG A 146 -0.64 -10.90 3.53
N TYR A 147 0.42 -11.39 2.90
CA TYR A 147 0.43 -11.83 1.52
C TYR A 147 0.86 -13.30 1.50
N PRO A 148 -0.09 -14.25 1.43
CA PRO A 148 0.21 -15.69 1.52
C PRO A 148 1.23 -16.19 0.48
N ASN A 149 1.34 -15.47 -0.65
CA ASN A 149 2.26 -15.79 -1.73
C ASN A 149 3.54 -14.94 -1.73
N GLY A 150 3.78 -14.18 -0.65
CA GLY A 150 4.91 -13.27 -0.52
C GLY A 150 4.57 -11.81 -0.84
N VAL A 151 5.43 -10.90 -0.41
CA VAL A 151 5.31 -9.46 -0.67
C VAL A 151 5.96 -9.13 -2.00
N ASP A 152 5.15 -8.98 -3.04
CA ASP A 152 5.59 -8.58 -4.38
C ASP A 152 5.90 -7.07 -4.46
N SER A 153 6.71 -6.67 -5.46
CA SER A 153 7.06 -5.25 -5.67
C SER A 153 5.86 -4.34 -5.84
N ASP A 154 4.76 -4.88 -6.35
CA ASP A 154 3.57 -4.11 -6.73
C ASP A 154 2.78 -3.66 -5.49
N VAL A 155 2.90 -4.42 -4.40
CA VAL A 155 2.30 -4.10 -3.09
C VAL A 155 3.24 -3.30 -2.20
N LEU A 156 4.50 -3.10 -2.61
CA LEU A 156 5.50 -2.25 -1.94
C LEU A 156 5.36 -0.76 -2.28
N THR A 157 4.14 -0.29 -2.54
CA THR A 157 3.80 1.13 -2.72
C THR A 157 3.00 1.69 -1.56
N PRO A 158 3.16 2.99 -1.24
CA PRO A 158 2.28 3.65 -0.27
C PRO A 158 0.81 3.59 -0.68
N ALA A 159 0.53 3.63 -1.99
CA ALA A 159 -0.83 3.54 -2.53
C ALA A 159 -1.46 2.16 -2.28
N ALA A 160 -0.73 1.07 -2.52
CA ALA A 160 -1.22 -0.28 -2.24
C ALA A 160 -1.48 -0.49 -0.74
N VAL A 161 -0.60 0.01 0.13
CA VAL A 161 -0.81 -0.02 1.58
C VAL A 161 -2.06 0.76 1.99
N ALA A 162 -2.25 1.97 1.45
CA ALA A 162 -3.43 2.78 1.73
C ALA A 162 -4.71 2.11 1.23
N GLN A 163 -4.69 1.54 0.02
CA GLN A 163 -5.81 0.82 -0.56
C GLN A 163 -6.19 -0.41 0.27
N ALA A 164 -5.20 -1.20 0.69
CA ALA A 164 -5.43 -2.38 1.51
C ALA A 164 -6.00 -2.06 2.90
N LEU A 165 -5.80 -0.84 3.37
CA LEU A 165 -6.28 -0.37 4.67
C LEU A 165 -7.49 0.57 4.55
N ASP A 166 -8.01 0.87 3.36
CA ASP A 166 -9.03 1.90 3.17
C ASP A 166 -10.31 1.60 3.97
N GLU A 167 -10.69 0.33 4.11
CA GLU A 167 -11.84 -0.05 4.93
C GLU A 167 -11.62 0.18 6.44
N TYR A 168 -10.36 0.17 6.90
CA TYR A 168 -10.00 0.16 8.33
C TYR A 168 -9.34 1.45 8.82
N ALA A 169 -8.85 2.28 7.90
CA ALA A 169 -8.19 3.54 8.21
C ALA A 169 -8.31 4.54 7.06
N THR A 170 -8.49 5.81 7.42
CA THR A 170 -8.41 6.94 6.50
C THR A 170 -7.00 7.52 6.51
N PHE A 171 -6.38 7.56 5.34
CA PHE A 171 -5.11 8.27 5.13
C PHE A 171 -5.38 9.74 4.78
N PRO A 172 -4.53 10.69 5.23
CA PRO A 172 -4.66 12.08 4.85
C PRO A 172 -4.47 12.26 3.34
N GLN A 173 -5.20 13.22 2.80
CA GLN A 173 -5.18 13.62 1.40
C GLN A 173 -3.72 13.86 0.95
N GLY A 174 -3.32 13.28 -0.19
CA GLY A 174 -1.94 13.35 -0.71
C GLY A 174 -1.06 12.11 -0.45
N MET A 175 -1.53 11.10 0.29
CA MET A 175 -0.86 9.78 0.38
C MET A 175 -1.42 8.72 -0.56
N ALA A 176 -2.71 8.76 -0.86
CA ALA A 176 -3.35 7.91 -1.89
C ALA A 176 -2.98 8.35 -3.32
N THR A 177 -2.34 9.51 -3.47
CA THR A 177 -1.89 10.13 -4.72
C THR A 177 -0.37 10.27 -4.73
N ALA A 178 0.33 9.15 -4.54
CA ALA A 178 1.74 9.03 -4.92
C ALA A 178 1.90 8.36 -6.30
N THR A 179 0.96 8.62 -7.21
CA THR A 179 1.25 8.65 -8.64
C THR A 179 1.20 10.11 -9.05
N THR A 180 2.37 10.69 -9.29
CA THR A 180 2.59 12.05 -9.84
C THR A 180 2.46 13.21 -8.87
N GLN A 181 3.59 13.59 -8.24
CA GLN A 181 3.88 14.99 -7.92
C GLN A 181 5.39 15.17 -7.71
N ALA A 182 6.12 15.25 -8.83
CA ALA A 182 7.30 16.09 -8.90
C ALA A 182 6.82 17.43 -9.47
N SER A 183 6.64 18.43 -8.61
CA SER A 183 6.31 19.79 -9.01
C SER A 183 7.53 20.68 -8.76
N TYR A 184 8.26 20.98 -9.82
CA TYR A 184 8.90 22.29 -9.98
C TYR A 184 8.25 22.94 -11.21
N GLY A 185 7.62 24.09 -10.99
CA GLY A 185 7.45 25.13 -12.01
C GLY A 185 6.18 25.09 -12.86
N SER A 186 5.24 25.96 -12.49
CA SER A 186 4.42 26.86 -13.32
C SER A 186 4.13 26.52 -14.81
N ALA A 187 2.85 26.25 -15.08
CA ALA A 187 1.97 26.55 -16.25
C ALA A 187 2.54 26.97 -17.63
N PRO A 188 1.72 26.88 -18.71
CA PRO A 188 0.85 25.80 -19.19
C PRO A 188 1.27 25.36 -20.62
N GLU A 189 0.47 24.48 -21.25
CA GLU A 189 0.40 24.24 -22.71
C GLU A 189 1.11 22.98 -23.29
N ALA A 190 0.38 22.38 -24.24
CA ALA A 190 0.69 21.30 -25.18
C ALA A 190 0.66 19.84 -24.67
N ALA A 191 -0.44 19.14 -25.02
CA ALA A 191 -0.31 17.75 -25.48
C ALA A 191 0.63 17.74 -26.72
N PRO A 192 1.50 16.73 -26.90
CA PRO A 192 1.01 15.44 -27.41
C PRO A 192 1.70 14.19 -26.85
N SER A 193 0.94 13.10 -26.87
CA SER A 193 1.31 11.69 -27.13
C SER A 193 2.72 11.19 -26.78
N ALA A 194 2.78 10.16 -25.92
CA ALA A 194 3.79 9.12 -26.05
C ALA A 194 3.18 7.74 -25.76
N SER A 195 3.10 6.95 -26.83
CA SER A 195 2.83 5.51 -26.86
C SER A 195 3.54 4.75 -25.74
N ALA A 196 2.79 4.11 -24.85
CA ALA A 196 3.26 2.89 -24.19
C ALA A 196 2.68 1.71 -24.98
N LYS A 197 3.52 1.05 -25.79
CA LYS A 197 3.24 -0.29 -26.34
C LYS A 197 3.28 -1.33 -25.21
N GLY A 198 2.46 -1.16 -24.18
CA GLY A 198 2.18 -2.17 -23.17
C GLY A 198 0.95 -2.95 -23.62
N GLY A 199 1.03 -4.28 -23.65
CA GLY A 199 -0.15 -5.11 -23.88
C GLY A 199 -1.19 -4.94 -22.76
N LEU A 200 -2.40 -5.41 -23.00
CA LEU A 200 -3.45 -5.43 -21.98
C LEU A 200 -3.00 -6.31 -20.79
N HIS A 201 -3.11 -5.80 -19.57
CA HIS A 201 -2.83 -6.57 -18.36
C HIS A 201 -3.81 -6.20 -17.24
N LYS A 202 -4.04 -7.12 -16.30
CA LYS A 202 -4.87 -6.85 -15.11
C LYS A 202 -4.26 -5.71 -14.29
N GLY A 203 -5.11 -4.98 -13.58
CA GLY A 203 -4.73 -3.78 -12.84
C GLY A 203 -4.82 -2.48 -13.64
N MET A 204 -5.02 -2.56 -14.96
CA MET A 204 -5.14 -1.38 -15.83
C MET A 204 -6.43 -0.60 -15.55
N SER A 205 -6.36 0.72 -15.50
CA SER A 205 -7.54 1.57 -15.34
C SER A 205 -8.44 1.53 -16.57
N VAL A 206 -9.70 1.93 -16.41
CA VAL A 206 -10.64 2.08 -17.54
C VAL A 206 -10.07 2.99 -18.64
N ASP A 207 -9.45 4.11 -18.28
CA ASP A 207 -8.92 5.07 -19.26
C ASP A 207 -7.70 4.52 -20.01
N GLU A 208 -6.87 3.72 -19.35
CA GLU A 208 -5.73 3.06 -20.00
C GLU A 208 -6.20 1.94 -20.93
N VAL A 209 -7.20 1.15 -20.53
CA VAL A 209 -7.82 0.17 -21.42
C VAL A 209 -8.47 0.86 -22.62
N ASP A 210 -9.14 2.00 -22.42
CA ASP A 210 -9.73 2.79 -23.50
C ASP A 210 -8.64 3.41 -24.41
N ALA A 211 -7.50 3.81 -23.86
CA ALA A 211 -6.37 4.34 -24.63
C ALA A 211 -5.70 3.26 -25.49
N ILE A 212 -5.68 2.02 -24.99
CA ILE A 212 -5.08 0.88 -25.69
C ILE A 212 -6.09 0.28 -26.67
N ALA A 213 -7.24 -0.16 -26.18
CA ALA A 213 -8.28 -0.86 -26.93
C ALA A 213 -9.22 0.05 -27.73
N GLY A 214 -9.07 1.36 -27.60
CA GLY A 214 -9.94 2.33 -28.24
C GLY A 214 -11.28 2.48 -27.54
N LYS A 215 -12.25 3.05 -28.24
CA LYS A 215 -13.58 3.29 -27.66
C LYS A 215 -14.35 1.98 -27.46
N PRO A 216 -15.02 1.79 -26.31
CA PRO A 216 -15.84 0.60 -26.10
C PRO A 216 -17.05 0.60 -27.04
N ILE A 217 -17.36 -0.58 -27.60
CA ILE A 217 -18.54 -0.83 -28.43
C ILE A 217 -19.77 -1.24 -27.61
N GLY A 218 -19.58 -1.56 -26.34
CA GLY A 218 -20.66 -1.86 -25.41
C GLY A 218 -20.18 -1.86 -23.97
N SER A 219 -21.07 -1.54 -23.04
CA SER A 219 -20.80 -1.56 -21.61
C SER A 219 -22.01 -2.10 -20.87
N VAL A 220 -21.79 -3.04 -19.96
CA VAL A 220 -22.81 -3.61 -19.08
C VAL A 220 -22.30 -3.47 -17.65
N MET A 221 -23.11 -2.88 -16.78
CA MET A 221 -22.81 -2.79 -15.36
C MET A 221 -23.61 -3.87 -14.61
N LYS A 222 -22.90 -4.77 -13.95
CA LYS A 222 -23.43 -5.83 -13.11
C LYS A 222 -22.75 -5.75 -11.75
N ASP A 223 -23.32 -4.91 -10.87
CA ASP A 223 -22.78 -4.59 -9.55
C ASP A 223 -22.18 -5.83 -8.84
N PRO A 224 -20.87 -5.83 -8.49
CA PRO A 224 -19.92 -4.71 -8.50
C PRO A 224 -18.99 -4.62 -9.73
N ILE A 225 -19.28 -5.35 -10.80
CA ILE A 225 -18.42 -5.49 -11.99
C ILE A 225 -18.98 -4.67 -13.15
N MET A 226 -18.16 -3.83 -13.76
CA MET A 226 -18.45 -3.16 -15.03
C MET A 226 -17.75 -3.93 -16.16
N THR A 227 -18.51 -4.53 -17.07
CA THR A 227 -17.95 -5.23 -18.24
C THR A 227 -18.02 -4.31 -19.46
N ARG A 228 -16.90 -4.03 -20.12
CA ARG A 228 -16.84 -3.31 -21.40
C ARG A 228 -16.36 -4.22 -22.52
N LYS A 229 -16.88 -3.98 -23.74
CA LYS A 229 -16.47 -4.66 -24.96
C LYS A 229 -15.78 -3.69 -25.90
N TYR A 230 -14.73 -4.13 -26.58
CA TYR A 230 -13.94 -3.34 -27.53
C TYR A 230 -13.73 -4.11 -28.83
N ASN A 231 -13.58 -3.38 -29.93
CA ASN A 231 -13.00 -3.93 -31.15
C ASN A 231 -11.47 -3.98 -30.94
N TRP A 232 -10.91 -5.18 -30.83
CA TRP A 232 -9.50 -5.36 -30.48
C TRP A 232 -8.83 -6.32 -31.45
N GLN A 233 -7.83 -5.80 -32.19
CA GLN A 233 -7.14 -6.56 -33.24
C GLN A 233 -8.17 -7.16 -34.22
N ASP A 234 -8.14 -8.47 -34.45
CA ASP A 234 -9.07 -9.19 -35.33
C ASP A 234 -10.29 -9.80 -34.59
N GLY A 235 -10.62 -9.26 -33.41
CA GLY A 235 -11.61 -9.86 -32.52
C GLY A 235 -12.32 -8.89 -31.58
N ILE A 236 -12.98 -9.46 -30.58
CA ILE A 236 -13.63 -8.74 -29.48
C ILE A 236 -12.80 -8.94 -28.22
N LEU A 237 -12.47 -7.84 -27.56
CA LEU A 237 -11.99 -7.83 -26.19
C LEU A 237 -13.17 -7.58 -25.27
N GLU A 238 -13.38 -8.43 -24.27
CA GLU A 238 -14.25 -8.13 -23.14
C GLU A 238 -13.41 -7.97 -21.89
N ALA A 239 -13.66 -6.88 -21.15
CA ALA A 239 -12.88 -6.42 -20.03
C ALA A 239 -13.79 -6.19 -18.83
N ASP A 240 -13.52 -6.88 -17.72
CA ASP A 240 -14.24 -6.76 -16.47
C ASP A 240 -13.49 -5.85 -15.52
N PHE A 241 -14.16 -4.80 -15.08
CA PHE A 241 -13.63 -3.80 -14.16
C PHE A 241 -14.33 -3.91 -12.80
N PHE A 242 -13.55 -3.90 -11.73
CA PHE A 242 -14.06 -3.73 -10.36
C PHE A 242 -13.51 -2.41 -9.82
N ASN A 243 -14.40 -1.51 -9.40
CA ASN A 243 -14.04 -0.15 -8.97
C ASN A 243 -13.13 0.60 -9.96
N GLY A 244 -13.34 0.40 -11.27
CA GLY A 244 -12.58 1.08 -12.34
C GLY A 244 -11.22 0.45 -12.67
N VAL A 245 -10.90 -0.72 -12.10
CA VAL A 245 -9.65 -1.45 -12.33
C VAL A 245 -9.93 -2.76 -13.06
N LEU A 246 -9.18 -3.04 -14.14
CA LEU A 246 -9.31 -4.26 -14.93
C LEU A 246 -8.93 -5.49 -14.09
N VAL A 247 -9.90 -6.32 -13.73
CA VAL A 247 -9.66 -7.54 -12.94
C VAL A 247 -9.61 -8.80 -13.79
N ALA A 248 -10.26 -8.79 -14.94
CA ALA A 248 -10.24 -9.88 -15.90
C ALA A 248 -10.45 -9.36 -17.32
N TYR A 249 -9.91 -10.08 -18.30
CA TYR A 249 -10.21 -9.82 -19.70
C TYR A 249 -10.18 -11.11 -20.50
N ARG A 250 -10.96 -11.15 -21.58
CA ARG A 250 -10.96 -12.24 -22.56
C ARG A 250 -10.95 -11.66 -23.97
N THR A 251 -10.16 -12.28 -24.83
CA THR A 251 -10.14 -11.98 -26.28
C THR A 251 -10.78 -13.14 -27.02
N SER A 252 -11.67 -12.85 -27.96
CA SER A 252 -12.22 -13.82 -28.91
C SER A 252 -11.90 -13.36 -30.32
N SER A 253 -11.27 -14.21 -31.13
CA SER A 253 -11.20 -13.99 -32.57
C SER A 253 -12.61 -14.14 -33.18
N ARG A 254 -12.84 -13.45 -34.30
CA ARG A 254 -13.98 -13.78 -35.17
C ARG A 254 -13.76 -15.05 -35.96
#